data_AF-K7GJP8-F1
#
_entry.id   AF-K7GJP8-F1
#
_cell.length_a   1.000
_cell.length_b   1.000
_cell.length_c   1.000
_cell.angle_alpha   90.00
_cell.angle_beta   90.00
_cell.angle_gamma   90.00
#
_symmetry.space_group_name_H-M   'P 1'
#
loop_
_entity.id
_entity.type
_entity.pdbx_description
1 polymer ?
#
loop_
_entity_poly.entity_id
_entity_poly.type
_entity_poly.pdbx_seq_one_letter_code
_entity_poly.pdbx_strand_id
1 'polypeptide(L)'
;VYLHELLEGSEIYLPEVEKPPRNPELVARLEKIKAKLANEEYKRITRNINCQELNQYGTLADLGRQVRSMKAVVITIFNFIVTVVAAFACTYLGSQYVFTETAARVLSAVIVASVVGLAELYVMVRTVEGELGGL
;
A
#
# COMPACT_ATOMS: atom_id res chain seq x y z
N VAL A 1 75.85 -18.15 -32.53
CA VAL A 1 74.47 -18.68 -32.63
C VAL A 1 73.67 -18.04 -31.53
N TYR A 2 72.76 -17.15 -31.90
CA TYR A 2 71.94 -16.42 -30.93
C TYR A 2 70.61 -17.14 -30.70
N LEU A 3 70.05 -17.00 -29.49
CA LEU A 3 68.80 -17.66 -29.09
C LEU A 3 67.62 -17.32 -30.03
N HIS A 4 67.61 -16.10 -30.58
CA HIS A 4 66.58 -15.65 -31.51
C HIS A 4 66.65 -16.35 -32.87
N GLU A 5 67.84 -16.75 -33.35
CA GLU A 5 67.99 -17.54 -34.58
C GLU A 5 67.48 -18.99 -34.41
N LEU A 6 67.49 -19.52 -33.19
CA LEU A 6 66.97 -20.87 -32.88
C LEU A 6 65.44 -20.91 -32.70
N LEU A 7 64.83 -19.75 -32.41
CA LEU A 7 63.39 -19.58 -32.21
C LEU A 7 62.68 -19.10 -33.49
N GLU A 8 63.43 -18.60 -34.48
CA GLU A 8 62.94 -18.16 -35.78
C GLU A 8 62.55 -19.37 -36.63
N GLY A 9 61.33 -19.87 -36.42
CA GLY A 9 60.77 -21.05 -37.08
C GLY A 9 60.26 -22.15 -36.14
N SER A 10 60.40 -21.98 -34.81
CA SER A 10 59.86 -22.93 -33.85
C SER A 10 58.38 -22.67 -33.58
N GLU A 11 57.52 -23.65 -33.85
CA GLU A 11 56.10 -23.58 -33.51
C GLU A 11 55.88 -24.08 -32.08
N ILE A 12 55.43 -23.19 -31.20
CA ILE A 12 55.19 -23.52 -29.79
C ILE A 12 53.88 -24.30 -29.70
N TYR A 13 53.98 -25.63 -29.62
CA TYR A 13 52.81 -26.49 -29.44
C TYR A 13 52.36 -26.46 -27.98
N LEU A 14 51.36 -25.63 -27.67
CA LEU A 14 50.70 -25.67 -26.35
C LEU A 14 49.82 -26.93 -26.31
N PRO A 15 50.03 -27.87 -25.37
CA PRO A 15 49.14 -29.00 -25.21
C PRO A 15 47.74 -28.49 -24.86
N GLU A 16 46.73 -28.91 -25.63
CA GLU A 16 45.34 -28.54 -25.39
C GLU A 16 44.90 -29.15 -24.05
N VAL A 17 44.58 -28.28 -23.09
CA VAL A 17 44.21 -28.68 -21.74
C VAL A 17 42.93 -29.51 -21.80
N GLU A 18 43.04 -30.81 -21.51
CA GLU A 18 41.89 -31.71 -21.40
C GLU A 18 40.93 -31.21 -20.32
N LYS A 19 39.76 -30.73 -20.73
CA LYS A 19 38.74 -30.26 -19.79
C LYS A 19 38.15 -31.49 -19.10
N PRO A 20 38.17 -31.57 -17.76
CA PRO A 20 37.62 -32.71 -17.05
C PRO A 20 36.13 -32.90 -17.40
N PRO A 21 35.65 -34.15 -17.47
CA PRO A 21 34.27 -34.45 -17.82
C PRO A 21 33.33 -33.76 -16.83
N ARG A 22 32.35 -33.02 -17.36
CA ARG A 22 31.40 -32.28 -16.54
C ARG A 22 30.59 -33.25 -15.70
N ASN A 23 30.68 -33.09 -14.38
CA ASN A 23 29.86 -33.85 -13.43
C ASN A 23 28.37 -33.55 -13.72
N PRO A 24 27.53 -34.59 -13.97
CA PRO A 24 26.13 -34.42 -14.34
C PRO A 24 25.31 -33.67 -13.26
N GLU A 25 25.67 -33.82 -11.99
CA GLU A 25 25.00 -33.09 -10.90
C GLU A 25 25.24 -31.58 -10.98
N LEU A 26 26.45 -31.16 -11.38
CA LEU A 26 26.80 -29.75 -11.51
C LEU A 26 26.10 -29.12 -12.71
N VAL A 27 25.93 -29.87 -13.81
CA VAL A 27 25.18 -29.41 -14.99
C VAL A 27 23.70 -29.22 -14.64
N ALA A 28 23.09 -30.20 -13.96
CA ALA A 28 21.71 -30.10 -13.52
C ALA A 28 21.48 -28.92 -12.55
N ARG A 29 22.44 -28.63 -11.67
CA ARG A 29 22.39 -27.44 -10.80
C ARG A 29 22.50 -26.15 -11.59
N LEU A 30 23.41 -26.09 -12.57
CA LEU A 30 23.58 -24.91 -13.42
C LEU A 30 22.32 -24.62 -14.24
N GLU A 31 21.66 -25.64 -14.79
CA GLU A 31 20.40 -25.48 -15.52
C GLU A 31 19.30 -24.94 -14.62
N LYS A 32 19.17 -25.46 -13.39
CA LYS A 32 18.23 -24.93 -12.38
C LYS A 32 18.51 -23.46 -12.04
N ILE A 33 19.77 -23.08 -11.89
CA ILE A 33 20.15 -21.68 -11.59
C ILE A 33 19.84 -20.77 -12.79
N LYS A 34 20.17 -21.20 -14.01
CA LYS A 34 19.85 -20.45 -15.23
C LYS A 34 18.34 -20.25 -15.39
N ALA A 35 17.55 -21.29 -15.15
CA ALA A 35 16.10 -21.21 -15.20
C ALA A 35 15.53 -20.23 -14.16
N LYS A 36 16.08 -20.24 -12.93
CA LYS A 36 15.69 -19.26 -11.88
C LYS A 36 16.01 -17.83 -12.27
N LEU A 37 17.23 -17.56 -12.73
CA LEU A 37 17.66 -16.23 -13.15
C LEU A 37 16.82 -15.72 -14.33
N ALA A 38 16.57 -16.56 -15.33
CA ALA A 38 15.72 -16.21 -16.46
C ALA A 38 14.28 -15.87 -16.04
N ASN A 39 13.74 -16.60 -15.05
CA ASN A 39 12.40 -16.35 -14.53
C ASN A 39 12.33 -15.06 -13.70
N GLU A 40 13.36 -14.76 -12.89
CA GLU A 40 13.49 -13.50 -12.15
C GLU A 40 13.61 -12.30 -13.10
N GLU A 41 14.41 -12.43 -14.16
CA GLU A 41 14.57 -11.40 -15.18
C GLU A 41 13.27 -11.18 -15.97
N TYR A 42 12.59 -12.26 -16.37
CA TYR A 42 11.28 -12.19 -16.99
C TYR A 42 10.29 -11.42 -16.11
N LYS A 43 10.17 -11.79 -14.82
CA LYS A 43 9.32 -11.09 -13.84
C LYS A 43 9.68 -9.62 -13.67
N ARG A 44 10.97 -9.29 -13.69
CA ARG A 44 11.44 -7.91 -13.59
C ARG A 44 10.99 -7.07 -14.80
N ILE A 45 11.08 -7.63 -16.00
CA ILE A 45 10.71 -6.94 -17.24
C ILE A 45 9.18 -6.82 -17.36
N THR A 46 8.43 -7.84 -16.95
CA THR A 46 6.95 -7.84 -17.01
C THR A 46 6.27 -7.15 -15.82
N ARG A 47 7.04 -6.71 -14.81
CA ARG A 47 6.52 -6.06 -13.59
C ARG A 47 5.61 -4.86 -13.84
N ASN A 48 5.88 -4.09 -14.90
CA ASN A 48 5.12 -2.88 -15.23
C ASN A 48 3.84 -3.18 -16.01
N ILE A 49 3.72 -4.38 -16.59
CA ILE A 49 2.56 -4.80 -17.39
C ILE A 49 1.56 -5.54 -16.50
N ASN A 50 2.07 -6.28 -15.51
CA ASN A 50 1.23 -7.02 -14.57
C ASN A 50 0.85 -6.17 -13.35
N CYS A 51 -0.06 -5.21 -13.56
CA CYS A 51 -0.68 -4.43 -12.47
C CYS A 51 -1.34 -5.33 -11.40
N GLN A 52 -1.62 -6.59 -11.74
CA GLN A 52 -2.25 -7.58 -10.85
C GLN A 52 -1.25 -8.31 -9.94
N GLU A 53 0.03 -8.49 -10.31
CA GLU A 53 1.06 -9.08 -9.41
C GLU A 53 1.65 -8.07 -8.42
N LEU A 54 1.68 -6.78 -8.76
CA LEU A 54 1.97 -5.71 -7.79
C LEU A 54 0.95 -5.68 -6.63
N ASN A 55 -0.27 -6.18 -6.88
CA ASN A 55 -1.31 -6.35 -5.87
C ASN A 55 -1.05 -7.58 -4.95
N GLN A 56 -0.22 -8.53 -5.38
CA GLN A 56 0.02 -9.79 -4.66
C GLN A 56 1.20 -9.73 -3.67
N TYR A 57 2.07 -8.71 -3.78
CA TYR A 57 2.94 -8.27 -2.68
C TYR A 57 2.20 -7.37 -1.66
N GLY A 58 0.86 -7.37 -1.70
CA GLY A 58 -0.06 -7.68 -0.60
C GLY A 58 -0.03 -6.92 0.72
N THR A 59 1.12 -6.53 1.27
CA THR A 59 1.15 -5.95 2.64
C THR A 59 1.13 -4.43 2.61
N LEU A 60 1.88 -3.77 1.72
CA LEU A 60 1.96 -2.29 1.75
C LEU A 60 0.82 -1.59 0.99
N ALA A 61 0.30 -2.21 -0.07
CA ALA A 61 -0.84 -1.66 -0.80
C ALA A 61 -2.16 -1.92 -0.04
N ASP A 62 -2.30 -3.08 0.59
CA ASP A 62 -3.45 -3.42 1.42
C ASP A 62 -3.42 -2.67 2.75
N LEU A 63 -2.24 -2.55 3.41
CA LEU A 63 -2.09 -1.59 4.50
C LEU A 63 -2.36 -0.17 4.02
N GLY A 64 -1.83 0.26 2.86
CA GLY A 64 -2.08 1.58 2.26
C GLY A 64 -3.57 1.90 2.07
N ARG A 65 -4.33 0.93 1.56
CA ARG A 65 -5.79 1.01 1.45
C ARG A 65 -6.45 0.99 2.82
N GLN A 66 -5.98 0.18 3.75
CA GLN A 66 -6.48 0.08 5.12
C GLN A 66 -6.19 1.36 5.94
N VAL A 67 -5.04 2.03 5.78
CA VAL A 67 -4.79 3.36 6.37
C VAL A 67 -5.58 4.43 5.66
N ARG A 68 -5.86 4.33 4.35
CA ARG A 68 -6.73 5.29 3.66
C ARG A 68 -8.18 5.16 4.12
N SER A 69 -8.71 3.94 4.24
CA SER A 69 -10.06 3.69 4.76
C SER A 69 -10.15 4.04 6.25
N MET A 70 -9.14 3.71 7.05
CA MET A 70 -9.09 4.09 8.46
C MET A 70 -8.97 5.61 8.63
N LYS A 71 -8.18 6.30 7.80
CA LYS A 71 -8.16 7.76 7.77
C LYS A 71 -9.52 8.35 7.42
N ALA A 72 -10.22 7.81 6.43
CA ALA A 72 -11.56 8.29 6.06
C ALA A 72 -12.56 8.11 7.20
N VAL A 73 -12.63 6.93 7.80
CA VAL A 73 -13.51 6.66 8.95
C VAL A 73 -13.18 7.56 10.15
N VAL A 74 -11.90 7.73 10.48
CA VAL A 74 -11.45 8.62 11.56
C VAL A 74 -11.84 10.08 11.28
N ILE A 75 -11.67 10.55 10.05
CA ILE A 75 -12.07 11.90 9.65
C ILE A 75 -13.58 12.08 9.78
N THR A 76 -14.38 11.08 9.37
CA THR A 76 -15.84 11.14 9.48
C THR A 76 -16.31 11.15 10.94
N ILE A 77 -15.73 10.30 11.80
CA ILE A 77 -16.04 10.30 13.24
C ILE A 77 -15.63 11.62 13.89
N PHE A 78 -14.47 12.16 13.52
CA PHE A 78 -14.02 13.45 14.02
C PHE A 78 -14.97 14.58 13.61
N ASN A 79 -15.39 14.61 12.34
CA ASN A 79 -16.35 15.59 11.85
C ASN A 79 -17.67 15.50 12.63
N PHE A 80 -18.19 14.29 12.84
CA PHE A 80 -19.38 14.06 13.66
C PHE A 80 -19.26 14.63 15.08
N ILE A 81 -18.16 14.33 15.77
CA ILE A 81 -17.92 14.84 17.12
C ILE A 81 -17.85 16.37 17.11
N VAL A 82 -17.13 16.95 16.14
CA VAL A 82 -17.00 18.40 16.00
C VAL A 82 -18.37 19.04 15.77
N THR A 83 -19.20 18.50 14.88
CA THR A 83 -20.54 19.05 14.62
C THR A 83 -21.43 18.97 15.85
N VAL A 84 -21.48 17.82 16.54
CA VAL A 84 -22.33 17.66 17.73
C VAL A 84 -21.88 18.59 18.86
N VAL A 85 -20.58 18.70 19.11
CA VAL A 85 -20.02 19.61 20.13
C VAL A 85 -20.26 21.07 19.76
N ALA A 86 -20.08 21.44 18.48
CA ALA A 86 -20.35 22.79 18.00
C ALA A 86 -21.84 23.14 18.15
N ALA A 87 -22.74 22.24 17.74
CA ALA A 87 -24.19 22.44 17.89
C ALA A 87 -24.59 22.62 19.36
N PHE A 88 -24.04 21.80 20.26
CA PHE A 88 -24.26 21.94 21.69
C PHE A 88 -23.75 23.29 22.23
N ALA A 89 -22.49 23.65 21.93
CA ALA A 89 -21.88 24.88 22.42
C ALA A 89 -22.59 26.12 21.86
N CYS A 90 -22.88 26.15 20.57
CA CYS A 90 -23.62 27.24 19.93
C CYS A 90 -25.02 27.40 20.54
N THR A 91 -25.74 26.30 20.76
CA THR A 91 -27.08 26.37 21.36
C THR A 91 -27.01 26.78 22.82
N TYR A 92 -26.05 26.28 23.60
CA TYR A 92 -25.89 26.64 25.01
C TYR A 92 -25.54 28.13 25.18
N LEU A 93 -24.61 28.65 24.36
CA LEU A 93 -24.25 30.06 24.37
C LEU A 93 -25.38 30.94 23.81
N GLY A 94 -26.04 30.54 22.72
CA GLY A 94 -27.16 31.27 22.14
C GLY A 94 -28.40 31.28 23.04
N SER A 95 -28.62 30.22 23.79
CA SER A 95 -29.71 30.09 24.76
C SER A 95 -29.58 31.08 25.91
N GLN A 96 -28.41 31.70 26.13
CA GLN A 96 -28.27 32.80 27.09
C GLN A 96 -29.19 33.99 26.81
N TYR A 97 -29.54 34.22 25.55
CA TYR A 97 -30.42 35.31 25.13
C TYR A 97 -31.91 34.98 25.26
N VAL A 98 -32.27 33.70 25.36
CA VAL A 98 -33.66 33.22 25.35
C VAL A 98 -34.10 32.76 26.74
N PHE A 99 -33.23 32.03 27.45
CA PHE A 99 -33.53 31.44 28.75
C PHE A 99 -32.55 31.99 29.80
N THR A 100 -33.05 32.40 30.96
CA THR A 100 -32.21 32.82 32.11
C THR A 100 -31.73 31.63 32.93
N GLU A 101 -32.53 30.56 32.98
CA GLU A 101 -32.29 29.36 33.76
C GLU A 101 -31.23 28.43 33.12
N THR A 102 -30.20 28.09 33.89
CA THR A 102 -29.11 27.20 33.43
C THR A 102 -29.62 25.82 33.02
N ALA A 103 -30.61 25.29 33.73
CA ALA A 103 -31.21 23.99 33.42
C ALA A 103 -31.90 23.99 32.04
N ALA A 104 -32.65 25.05 31.72
CA ALA A 104 -33.31 25.20 30.43
C ALA A 104 -32.30 25.37 29.27
N ARG A 105 -31.19 26.06 29.53
CA ARG A 105 -30.08 26.20 28.56
C ARG A 105 -29.44 24.87 28.20
N VAL A 106 -29.14 24.05 29.21
CA VAL A 106 -28.59 22.71 28.98
C VAL A 106 -29.61 21.83 28.26
N LEU A 107 -30.87 21.83 28.70
CA LEU A 107 -31.92 21.01 28.09
C LEU A 107 -32.11 21.35 26.60
N SER A 108 -32.21 22.64 26.27
CA SER A 108 -32.33 23.09 24.87
C SER A 108 -31.11 22.71 24.03
N ALA A 109 -29.90 22.87 24.57
CA ALA A 109 -28.66 22.47 23.89
C ALA A 109 -28.59 20.96 23.61
N VAL A 110 -29.01 20.12 24.57
CA VAL A 110 -29.06 18.66 24.40
C VAL A 110 -30.07 18.26 23.32
N ILE A 111 -31.25 18.88 23.31
CA ILE A 111 -32.28 18.59 22.29
C ILE A 111 -31.75 18.91 20.89
N VAL A 112 -31.18 20.11 20.70
CA VAL A 112 -30.65 20.53 19.39
C VAL A 112 -29.48 19.63 18.98
N ALA A 113 -28.52 19.36 19.87
CA ALA A 113 -27.40 18.48 19.59
C ALA A 113 -27.85 17.05 19.20
N SER A 114 -28.91 16.55 19.84
CA SER A 114 -29.48 15.23 19.52
C SER A 114 -30.07 15.18 18.12
N VAL A 115 -30.83 16.22 17.71
CA VAL A 115 -31.39 16.31 16.35
C VAL A 115 -30.29 16.40 15.31
N VAL A 116 -29.27 17.23 15.53
CA VAL A 116 -28.13 17.38 14.62
C VAL A 116 -27.34 16.07 14.51
N GLY A 117 -27.09 15.39 15.64
CA GLY A 117 -26.42 14.10 15.64
C GLY A 117 -27.19 13.04 14.85
N LEU A 118 -28.51 12.98 14.98
CA LEU A 118 -29.34 12.07 14.17
C LEU A 118 -29.31 12.43 12.68
N ALA A 119 -29.33 13.72 12.34
CA ALA A 119 -29.23 14.17 10.95
C ALA A 119 -27.89 13.77 10.31
N GLU A 120 -26.78 13.99 11.01
CA GLU A 120 -25.45 13.57 10.52
C GLU A 120 -25.31 12.05 10.43
N LEU A 121 -25.81 11.31 11.43
CA LEU A 121 -25.82 9.84 11.40
C LEU A 121 -26.59 9.31 10.18
N TYR A 122 -27.75 9.91 9.89
CA TYR A 122 -28.53 9.56 8.71
C TYR A 122 -27.77 9.83 7.40
N VAL A 123 -27.12 10.99 7.29
CA VAL A 123 -26.30 11.34 6.12
C VAL A 123 -25.14 10.37 5.95
N MET A 124 -24.48 9.99 7.04
CA MET A 124 -23.38 9.01 7.02
C MET A 124 -23.87 7.65 6.52
N VAL A 125 -24.97 7.13 7.08
CA VAL A 125 -25.56 5.84 6.66
C VAL A 125 -25.92 5.88 5.17
N ARG A 126 -26.57 6.95 4.72
CA ARG A 126 -26.94 7.12 3.31
C ARG A 126 -25.73 7.23 2.39
N THR A 127 -24.64 7.85 2.84
CA THR A 127 -23.39 7.94 2.08
C THR A 127 -22.77 6.56 1.90
N VAL A 128 -22.77 5.74 2.96
CA VAL A 128 -22.27 4.35 2.90
C VAL A 128 -23.14 3.48 1.98
N GLU A 129 -24.47 3.58 2.06
CA GLU A 129 -25.38 2.86 1.15
C GLU A 129 -25.24 3.32 -0.31
N GLY A 130 -25.02 4.62 -0.53
CA GLY A 130 -24.81 5.19 -1.86
C GLY A 130 -23.54 4.70 -2.56
N GLU A 131 -22.45 4.49 -1.80
CA GLU A 131 -21.23 3.87 -2.35
C GLU A 131 -21.42 2.38 -2.69
N LEU A 132 -22.33 1.68 -2.00
CA LEU A 132 -22.66 0.28 -2.25
C LEU A 132 -23.59 0.07 -3.47
N GLY A 133 -24.44 1.04 -3.81
CA GLY A 133 -25.37 0.95 -4.94
C GLY A 133 -24.81 1.40 -6.30
N GLY A 134 -23.58 1.90 -6.34
CA GLY A 134 -22.90 2.38 -7.55
C GLY A 134 -21.89 1.39 -8.16
N LEU A 135 -21.77 0.19 -7.60
CA LEU A 135 -20.97 -0.94 -8.11
C LEU A 135 -21.89 -2.02 -8.69
#